data_AF-A0A024GNL1-F1
#
_entry.id   AF-A0A024GNL1-F1
#
_cell.length_a   1.000
_cell.length_b   1.000
_cell.length_c   1.000
_cell.angle_alpha   90.00
_cell.angle_beta   90.00
_cell.angle_gamma   90.00
#
_symmetry.space_group_name_H-M   'P 1'
#
loop_
_entity.id
_entity.type
_entity.pdbx_description
1 polymer ?
#
loop_
_entity_poly.entity_id
_entity_poly.type
_entity_poly.pdbx_seq_one_letter_code
_entity_poly.pdbx_strand_id
1 'polypeptide(L)'
;MILVFKLFVGTCLGLTSAVIFTFKNQCSYTINLFDNQRVEDIACGGSIERSFTPGYNNMFRHGTSPDATLVEISVETSRTWYDISTVSPGGGYCSSYENCKSLTGKVGYNVPISITPSDPSQSPPCIPLVCESEACPDAYLYPTDDTKTHNCIASVDFLVSFCPSNSNSTLNGSPGTNDPPHPITVQSSFTYTGKEAGNVAGSYQMVMGLKDCSRETVQFSNPVGPMSEEATMVFRGPMIIYNIAIFVAHGDQWDRVSYYDKDIPDDDNIVFMNNANIDYSGERSPQAYASANGLESATSPTHFDGLLADASDSGGQTWTAGAKTGAEINIMTSKKCADSENGQESCKGYYGDYGFHGWNGGKKIFVAKVMMPPGNTTNQPAIWLLNAQIVRSNQYQCNCRNQGGIGGCGELDIAEVIETNVQHDKVSTHYYFYDGSIQAGADNFASRPSTEPTVYITVFDDSNEGLIKILQLSENDFNFDVKSIAYSQISAWLNAS
;
A
#
# COMPACT_ATOMS: atom_id res chain seq x y z
N MET A 1 52.70 -62.46 -22.60
CA MET A 1 51.37 -61.83 -22.61
C MET A 1 51.16 -61.20 -21.23
N ILE A 2 51.34 -59.88 -21.13
CA ILE A 2 51.36 -59.14 -19.86
C ILE A 2 49.91 -58.88 -19.44
N LEU A 3 49.49 -59.45 -18.31
CA LEU A 3 48.18 -59.19 -17.71
C LEU A 3 48.31 -57.91 -16.85
N VAL A 4 47.72 -56.81 -17.31
CA VAL A 4 47.62 -55.57 -16.54
C VAL A 4 46.40 -55.65 -15.63
N PHE A 5 46.62 -55.79 -14.33
CA PHE A 5 45.58 -55.61 -13.32
C PHE A 5 45.29 -54.10 -13.20
N LYS A 6 44.15 -53.65 -13.72
CA LYS A 6 43.61 -52.32 -13.42
C LYS A 6 43.02 -52.35 -12.02
N LEU A 7 43.74 -51.76 -11.07
CA LEU A 7 43.22 -51.42 -9.74
C LEU A 7 42.19 -50.30 -9.93
N PHE A 8 40.91 -50.59 -9.73
CA PHE A 8 39.90 -49.55 -9.57
C PHE A 8 40.00 -49.01 -8.14
N VAL A 9 40.59 -47.83 -7.97
CA VAL A 9 40.42 -47.04 -6.76
C VAL A 9 39.02 -46.45 -6.84
N GLY A 10 38.06 -47.10 -6.18
CA GLY A 10 36.75 -46.51 -5.96
C GLY A 10 36.91 -45.32 -5.02
N THR A 11 36.76 -44.12 -5.54
CA THR A 11 36.54 -42.92 -4.73
C THR A 11 35.23 -43.13 -3.98
N CYS A 12 35.33 -43.41 -2.68
CA CYS A 12 34.21 -43.31 -1.77
C CYS A 12 33.86 -41.82 -1.67
N LEU A 13 32.94 -41.36 -2.52
CA LEU A 13 32.30 -40.06 -2.35
C LEU A 13 31.54 -40.14 -1.03
N GLY A 14 32.09 -39.51 0.02
CA GLY A 14 31.36 -39.34 1.25
C GLY A 14 30.06 -38.60 0.93
N LEU A 15 28.92 -39.25 1.17
CA LEU A 15 27.62 -38.59 1.15
C LEU A 15 27.67 -37.53 2.25
N THR A 16 27.81 -36.27 1.89
CA THR A 16 27.59 -35.17 2.84
C THR A 16 26.09 -35.14 3.11
N SER A 17 25.69 -35.59 4.30
CA SER A 17 24.28 -35.51 4.73
C SER A 17 23.92 -34.04 4.87
N ALA A 18 22.97 -33.57 4.07
CA ALA A 18 22.39 -32.25 4.24
C ALA A 18 21.31 -32.31 5.33
N VAL A 19 21.14 -31.22 6.07
CA VAL A 19 20.10 -31.06 7.10
C VAL A 19 18.90 -30.36 6.49
N ILE A 20 17.69 -30.82 6.82
CA ILE A 20 16.46 -30.20 6.36
C ILE A 20 15.92 -29.24 7.43
N PHE A 21 15.61 -28.02 7.03
CA PHE A 21 14.80 -27.09 7.79
C PHE A 21 13.45 -26.92 7.07
N THR A 22 12.38 -27.21 7.79
CA THR A 22 11.01 -26.91 7.36
C THR A 22 10.57 -25.62 8.01
N PHE A 23 10.34 -24.58 7.20
CA PHE A 23 9.77 -23.33 7.64
C PHE A 23 8.25 -23.40 7.47
N LYS A 24 7.51 -23.41 8.57
CA LYS A 24 6.06 -23.55 8.58
C LYS A 24 5.42 -22.26 9.06
N ASN A 25 4.43 -21.80 8.31
CA ASN A 25 3.63 -20.65 8.68
C ASN A 25 2.35 -21.09 9.39
N GLN A 26 2.25 -20.82 10.70
CA GLN A 26 1.02 -20.99 11.47
C GLN A 26 0.37 -19.64 11.81
N CYS A 27 0.91 -18.54 11.31
CA CYS A 27 0.33 -17.22 11.44
C CYS A 27 -0.94 -17.11 10.58
N SER A 28 -1.80 -16.16 10.93
CA SER A 28 -3.00 -15.82 10.15
C SER A 28 -2.69 -14.99 8.89
N TYR A 29 -1.41 -14.71 8.62
CA TYR A 29 -0.89 -13.91 7.51
C TYR A 29 0.28 -14.63 6.83
N THR A 30 0.62 -14.23 5.60
CA THR A 30 1.76 -14.78 4.84
C THR A 30 3.09 -14.42 5.49
N ILE A 31 3.98 -15.40 5.63
CA ILE A 31 5.36 -15.17 6.04
C ILE A 31 6.23 -14.95 4.81
N ASN A 32 6.80 -13.77 4.66
CA ASN A 32 7.89 -13.50 3.70
C ASN A 32 9.21 -14.00 4.30
N LEU A 33 9.59 -15.24 4.01
CA LEU A 33 10.84 -15.82 4.49
C LEU A 33 12.02 -15.17 3.75
N PHE A 34 12.79 -14.34 4.44
CA PHE A 34 13.97 -13.69 3.90
C PHE A 34 15.26 -14.33 4.44
N ASP A 35 16.17 -14.71 3.54
CA ASP A 35 17.44 -15.39 3.84
C ASP A 35 18.67 -14.48 3.61
N ASN A 36 18.51 -13.17 3.71
CA ASN A 36 19.49 -12.14 3.30
C ASN A 36 19.81 -12.07 1.81
N GLN A 37 19.23 -12.91 0.95
CA GLN A 37 19.44 -12.85 -0.50
C GLN A 37 18.12 -12.74 -1.27
N ARG A 38 17.10 -13.46 -0.84
CA ARG A 38 15.80 -13.54 -1.51
C ARG A 38 14.66 -13.70 -0.53
N VAL A 39 13.48 -13.25 -0.96
CA VAL A 39 12.22 -13.35 -0.22
C VAL A 39 11.36 -14.42 -0.89
N GLU A 40 10.81 -15.34 -0.09
CA GLU A 40 9.86 -16.34 -0.56
C GLU A 40 8.65 -16.41 0.37
N ASP A 41 7.46 -16.45 -0.22
CA ASP A 41 6.20 -16.38 0.52
C ASP A 41 5.74 -17.77 0.98
N ILE A 42 5.48 -17.89 2.28
CA ILE A 42 4.83 -19.04 2.89
C ILE A 42 3.41 -18.62 3.25
N ALA A 43 2.43 -19.03 2.45
CA ALA A 43 1.01 -18.76 2.72
C ALA A 43 0.59 -19.31 4.09
N CYS A 44 -0.52 -18.80 4.65
CA CYS A 44 -1.10 -19.30 5.90
C CYS A 44 -1.30 -20.83 5.86
N GLY A 45 -0.79 -21.53 6.87
CA GLY A 45 -0.80 -22.99 6.95
C GLY A 45 0.19 -23.70 6.01
N GLY A 46 0.87 -22.96 5.14
CA GLY A 46 1.87 -23.47 4.21
C GLY A 46 3.22 -23.74 4.86
N SER A 47 4.11 -24.34 4.08
CA SER A 47 5.49 -24.59 4.49
C SER A 47 6.45 -24.60 3.31
N ILE A 48 7.70 -24.26 3.59
CA ILE A 48 8.81 -24.36 2.65
C ILE A 48 9.92 -25.20 3.30
N GLU A 49 10.47 -26.16 2.54
CA GLU A 49 11.62 -26.94 2.97
C GLU A 49 12.91 -26.40 2.33
N ARG A 50 13.99 -26.44 3.12
CA ARG A 50 15.35 -26.10 2.68
C ARG A 50 16.31 -27.18 3.15
N SER A 51 17.27 -27.51 2.28
CA SER A 51 18.33 -28.46 2.58
C SER A 51 19.67 -27.72 2.61
N PHE A 52 20.41 -27.87 3.70
CA PHE A 52 21.68 -27.18 3.92
C PHE A 52 22.82 -28.18 4.10
N THR A 53 23.92 -27.95 3.39
CA THR A 53 25.15 -28.76 3.50
C THR A 53 26.12 -28.17 4.51
N PRO A 54 27.08 -28.96 5.03
CA PRO A 54 28.17 -28.44 5.85
C PRO A 54 28.88 -27.23 5.21
N GLY A 55 29.12 -26.20 6.02
CA GLY A 55 29.64 -24.88 5.62
C GLY A 55 28.57 -23.78 5.51
N TYR A 56 27.29 -24.13 5.54
CA TYR A 56 26.21 -23.13 5.49
C TYR A 56 26.15 -22.31 6.78
N ASN A 57 26.12 -20.98 6.66
CA ASN A 57 25.99 -20.03 7.76
C ASN A 57 25.10 -18.88 7.29
N ASN A 58 23.93 -18.71 7.88
CA ASN A 58 23.03 -17.61 7.54
C ASN A 58 21.95 -17.44 8.61
N MET A 59 21.14 -16.40 8.45
CA MET A 59 19.95 -16.15 9.26
C MET A 59 18.71 -16.04 8.37
N PHE A 60 17.57 -16.37 8.96
CA PHE A 60 16.25 -16.24 8.36
C PHE A 60 15.39 -15.31 9.20
N ARG A 61 14.48 -14.57 8.56
CA ARG A 61 13.51 -13.71 9.24
C ARG A 61 12.25 -13.51 8.41
N HIS A 62 11.21 -13.01 9.05
CA HIS A 62 10.02 -12.49 8.37
C HIS A 62 10.27 -11.06 7.89
N GLY A 63 10.18 -10.82 6.58
CA GLY A 63 10.40 -9.50 5.97
C GLY A 63 11.88 -9.15 5.80
N THR A 64 12.18 -8.02 5.13
CA THR A 64 13.58 -7.64 4.86
C THR A 64 14.21 -6.74 5.93
N SER A 65 13.40 -6.18 6.84
CA SER A 65 13.87 -5.34 7.93
C SER A 65 14.92 -6.06 8.79
N PRO A 66 16.02 -5.39 9.15
CA PRO A 66 16.97 -5.94 10.12
C PRO A 66 16.44 -5.87 11.57
N ASP A 67 15.35 -5.14 11.82
CA ASP A 67 14.66 -5.06 13.11
C ASP A 67 13.58 -6.15 13.16
N ALA A 68 13.99 -7.39 13.42
CA ALA A 68 13.13 -8.56 13.29
C ALA A 68 13.65 -9.73 14.14
N THR A 69 12.75 -10.65 14.50
CA THR A 69 13.11 -11.93 15.14
C THR A 69 13.93 -12.76 14.15
N LEU A 70 15.15 -13.14 14.53
CA LEU A 70 16.04 -13.93 13.67
C LEU A 70 16.04 -15.41 14.06
N VAL A 71 16.14 -16.26 13.06
CA VAL A 71 16.57 -17.66 13.19
C VAL A 71 17.96 -17.76 12.61
N GLU A 72 18.97 -17.96 13.44
CA GLU A 72 20.36 -18.06 13.01
C GLU A 72 20.75 -19.53 12.93
N ILE A 73 21.40 -19.94 11.83
CA ILE A 73 21.81 -21.32 11.63
C ILE A 73 23.24 -21.43 11.11
N SER A 74 23.98 -22.40 11.64
CA SER A 74 25.28 -22.82 11.16
C SER A 74 25.34 -24.34 11.03
N VAL A 75 25.59 -24.84 9.83
CA VAL A 75 25.68 -26.28 9.56
C VAL A 75 27.15 -26.65 9.39
N GLU A 76 27.66 -27.49 10.28
CA GLU A 76 28.99 -28.08 10.22
C GLU A 76 28.90 -29.58 9.91
N THR A 77 30.05 -30.22 9.69
CA THR A 77 30.10 -31.65 9.34
C THR A 77 29.53 -32.56 10.42
N SER A 78 29.62 -32.16 11.69
CA SER A 78 29.21 -32.98 12.84
C SER A 78 28.07 -32.38 13.66
N ARG A 79 27.84 -31.07 13.54
CA ARG A 79 26.83 -30.35 14.32
C ARG A 79 26.08 -29.33 13.48
N THR A 80 24.85 -29.07 13.87
CA THR A 80 24.06 -27.94 13.41
C THR A 80 23.80 -27.04 14.60
N TRP A 81 24.32 -25.83 14.55
CA TRP A 81 24.11 -24.78 15.53
C TRP A 81 22.92 -23.94 15.13
N TYR A 82 22.15 -23.54 16.12
CA TYR A 82 20.96 -22.73 15.92
C TYR A 82 20.65 -21.91 17.17
N ASP A 83 20.05 -20.76 16.94
CA ASP A 83 19.52 -19.89 17.99
C ASP A 83 18.40 -19.00 17.43
N ILE A 84 17.71 -18.34 18.36
CA ILE A 84 16.81 -17.24 18.06
C ILE A 84 17.48 -15.97 18.57
N SER A 85 17.35 -14.87 17.85
CA SER A 85 17.87 -13.57 18.29
C SER A 85 16.81 -12.49 18.19
N THR A 86 16.68 -11.70 19.25
CA THR A 86 15.89 -10.46 19.29
C THR A 86 16.76 -9.24 19.59
N VAL A 87 18.07 -9.35 19.33
CA VAL A 87 19.01 -8.24 19.50
C VAL A 87 18.67 -7.13 18.52
N SER A 88 18.37 -5.94 19.03
CA SER A 88 18.03 -4.82 18.17
C SER A 88 19.24 -4.40 17.29
N PRO A 89 19.03 -4.16 15.98
CA PRO A 89 20.13 -3.91 15.06
C PRO A 89 20.77 -2.54 15.33
N GLY A 90 22.10 -2.49 15.29
CA GLY A 90 22.87 -1.26 15.53
C GLY A 90 23.14 -0.95 17.01
N GLY A 91 22.82 -1.87 17.93
CA GLY A 91 23.06 -1.70 19.37
C GLY A 91 24.53 -1.74 19.82
N GLY A 92 25.46 -2.09 18.93
CA GLY A 92 26.90 -2.13 19.24
C GLY A 92 27.23 -3.14 20.34
N TYR A 93 27.62 -2.64 21.52
CA TYR A 93 27.96 -3.44 22.71
C TYR A 93 26.96 -3.22 23.86
N CYS A 94 25.68 -3.04 23.52
CA CYS A 94 24.63 -2.95 24.54
C CYS A 94 24.61 -4.20 25.43
N SER A 95 24.22 -4.05 26.70
CA SER A 95 24.41 -5.08 27.74
C SER A 95 23.12 -5.68 28.31
N SER A 96 21.97 -5.24 27.83
CA SER A 96 20.65 -5.80 28.16
C SER A 96 19.65 -5.47 27.05
N TYR A 97 18.52 -6.17 27.01
CA TYR A 97 17.42 -5.88 26.07
C TYR A 97 17.00 -4.40 26.12
N GLU A 98 16.69 -3.88 27.32
CA GLU A 98 16.25 -2.51 27.51
C GLU A 98 17.33 -1.49 27.12
N ASN A 99 18.60 -1.84 27.34
CA ASN A 99 19.70 -0.99 26.92
C ASN A 99 19.82 -0.95 25.39
N CYS A 100 19.74 -2.09 24.70
CA CYS A 100 19.75 -2.16 23.24
C CYS A 100 18.56 -1.38 22.65
N LYS A 101 17.36 -1.58 23.19
CA LYS A 101 16.13 -0.89 22.78
C LYS A 101 16.22 0.62 22.95
N SER A 102 16.70 1.09 24.10
CA SER A 102 16.88 2.53 24.37
C SER A 102 17.90 3.20 23.44
N LEU A 103 18.99 2.51 23.11
CA LEU A 103 20.04 3.05 22.23
C LEU A 103 19.61 3.15 20.76
N THR A 104 18.79 2.21 20.31
CA THR A 104 18.47 2.04 18.88
C THR A 104 17.08 2.54 18.51
N GLY A 105 16.17 2.65 19.49
CA GLY A 105 14.74 2.84 19.25
C GLY A 105 14.04 1.61 18.63
N LYS A 106 14.75 0.48 18.56
CA LYS A 106 14.36 -0.74 17.85
C LYS A 106 14.19 -1.89 18.83
N VAL A 107 13.45 -2.92 18.45
CA VAL A 107 13.03 -4.00 19.35
C VAL A 107 13.59 -5.37 19.00
N GLY A 108 14.10 -5.56 17.80
CA GLY A 108 14.64 -6.83 17.31
C GLY A 108 13.62 -7.97 17.25
N TYR A 109 12.33 -7.68 17.33
CA TYR A 109 11.28 -8.71 17.39
C TYR A 109 10.12 -8.31 16.50
N ASN A 110 9.58 -9.24 15.72
CA ASN A 110 8.44 -8.97 14.82
C ASN A 110 7.44 -10.11 14.69
N VAL A 111 7.89 -11.36 14.78
CA VAL A 111 7.02 -12.54 14.69
C VAL A 111 7.42 -13.57 15.76
N PRO A 112 6.45 -14.25 16.40
CA PRO A 112 6.73 -15.38 17.27
C PRO A 112 7.35 -16.54 16.48
N ILE A 113 8.41 -17.13 16.99
CA ILE A 113 9.12 -18.25 16.34
C ILE A 113 9.38 -19.37 17.34
N SER A 114 9.28 -20.61 16.88
CA SER A 114 9.91 -21.75 17.55
C SER A 114 10.84 -22.50 16.61
N ILE A 115 11.85 -23.14 17.18
CA ILE A 115 12.73 -24.10 16.50
C ILE A 115 12.60 -25.43 17.23
N THR A 116 12.08 -26.44 16.53
CA THR A 116 11.88 -27.79 17.08
C THR A 116 12.75 -28.80 16.32
N PRO A 117 13.79 -29.37 16.95
CA PRO A 117 14.56 -30.47 16.39
C PRO A 117 13.70 -31.73 16.24
N SER A 118 13.87 -32.49 15.16
CA SER A 118 13.11 -33.71 14.87
C SER A 118 13.38 -34.84 15.88
N ASP A 119 14.55 -34.79 16.52
CA ASP A 119 14.94 -35.69 17.61
C ASP A 119 15.53 -34.88 18.78
N PRO A 120 14.70 -34.44 19.75
CA PRO A 120 15.16 -33.71 20.92
C PRO A 120 15.91 -34.60 21.94
N SER A 121 15.84 -35.93 21.79
CA SER A 121 16.27 -36.91 22.80
C SER A 121 17.77 -37.27 22.77
N GLN A 122 18.56 -36.49 22.04
CA GLN A 122 19.98 -36.75 21.81
C GLN A 122 20.86 -36.55 23.06
N SER A 123 22.14 -36.89 22.91
CA SER A 123 23.15 -36.67 23.94
C SER A 123 24.33 -35.87 23.35
N PRO A 124 24.51 -34.59 23.74
CA PRO A 124 23.62 -33.78 24.58
C PRO A 124 22.26 -33.55 23.91
N PRO A 125 21.19 -33.27 24.69
CA PRO A 125 19.86 -33.06 24.15
C PRO A 125 19.82 -31.84 23.24
N CYS A 126 19.11 -32.02 22.13
CA CYS A 126 18.72 -30.98 21.20
C CYS A 126 17.60 -30.15 21.85
N ILE A 127 17.88 -28.89 22.18
CA ILE A 127 16.98 -28.04 22.94
C ILE A 127 15.98 -27.35 21.99
N PRO A 128 14.66 -27.57 22.12
CA PRO A 128 13.67 -26.77 21.41
C PRO A 128 13.65 -25.34 21.94
N LEU A 129 13.49 -24.36 21.06
CA LEU A 129 13.47 -22.94 21.40
C LEU A 129 12.10 -22.35 21.08
N VAL A 130 11.60 -21.48 21.95
CA VAL A 130 10.33 -20.77 21.76
C VAL A 130 10.50 -19.30 22.14
N CYS A 131 10.28 -18.42 21.17
CA CYS A 131 10.27 -16.98 21.37
C CYS A 131 8.93 -16.39 20.94
N GLU A 132 8.11 -16.03 21.92
CA GLU A 132 6.78 -15.43 21.68
C GLU A 132 6.69 -13.98 22.16
N SER A 133 7.79 -13.36 22.59
CA SER A 133 7.83 -11.96 23.04
C SER A 133 9.18 -11.31 22.75
N GLU A 134 9.21 -9.97 22.78
CA GLU A 134 10.41 -9.18 22.47
C GLU A 134 11.61 -9.46 23.39
N ALA A 135 11.35 -9.81 24.66
CA ALA A 135 12.34 -10.17 25.66
C ALA A 135 12.21 -11.65 26.07
N CYS A 136 12.11 -12.55 25.07
CA CYS A 136 11.90 -13.96 25.32
C CYS A 136 13.16 -14.64 25.92
N PRO A 137 13.02 -15.58 26.88
CA PRO A 137 14.17 -16.21 27.53
C PRO A 137 15.05 -17.07 26.63
N ASP A 138 14.52 -17.59 25.52
CA ASP A 138 15.23 -18.51 24.62
C ASP A 138 16.02 -17.79 23.51
N ALA A 139 15.93 -16.47 23.40
CA ALA A 139 16.65 -15.70 22.39
C ALA A 139 17.84 -14.91 22.95
N TYR A 140 18.79 -14.59 22.07
CA TYR A 140 19.76 -13.53 22.30
C TYR A 140 19.04 -12.19 22.50
N LEU A 141 19.20 -11.59 23.68
CA LEU A 141 18.61 -10.29 24.01
C LEU A 141 19.60 -9.12 23.83
N TYR A 142 20.90 -9.43 23.82
CA TYR A 142 21.99 -8.49 23.59
C TYR A 142 23.22 -9.24 23.03
N PRO A 143 24.20 -8.56 22.41
CA PRO A 143 25.28 -9.20 21.65
C PRO A 143 26.19 -10.17 22.41
N THR A 144 26.29 -10.02 23.74
CA THR A 144 27.12 -10.89 24.60
C THR A 144 26.27 -11.80 25.48
N ASP A 145 25.04 -12.11 25.07
CA ASP A 145 24.19 -13.10 25.71
C ASP A 145 24.59 -14.52 25.28
N ASP A 146 25.86 -14.88 25.50
CA ASP A 146 26.54 -16.06 24.93
C ASP A 146 25.99 -17.43 25.41
N THR A 147 24.85 -17.44 26.10
CA THR A 147 24.20 -18.64 26.65
C THR A 147 23.12 -19.23 25.73
N LYS A 148 22.82 -18.57 24.61
CA LYS A 148 21.63 -18.84 23.79
C LYS A 148 21.90 -19.68 22.53
N THR A 149 23.16 -19.90 22.15
CA THR A 149 23.47 -20.84 21.06
C THR A 149 23.25 -22.28 21.50
N HIS A 150 22.43 -23.01 20.75
CA HIS A 150 22.20 -24.44 20.90
C HIS A 150 22.70 -25.20 19.68
N ASN A 151 22.78 -26.51 19.77
CA ASN A 151 23.16 -27.34 18.64
C ASN A 151 22.67 -28.79 18.77
N CYS A 152 22.60 -29.45 17.62
CA CYS A 152 22.30 -30.86 17.45
C CYS A 152 23.39 -31.57 16.66
N ILE A 153 23.38 -32.90 16.62
CA ILE A 153 24.18 -33.62 15.62
C ILE A 153 23.65 -33.32 14.21
N ALA A 154 24.53 -33.32 13.21
CA ALA A 154 24.22 -32.90 11.83
C ALA A 154 23.25 -33.82 11.05
N SER A 155 22.60 -34.80 11.69
CA SER A 155 21.57 -35.66 11.08
C SER A 155 20.15 -35.35 11.57
N VAL A 156 19.98 -34.30 12.39
CA VAL A 156 18.68 -33.88 12.91
C VAL A 156 18.10 -32.82 12.00
N ASP A 157 16.86 -33.02 11.59
CA ASP A 157 16.10 -32.03 10.84
C ASP A 157 15.37 -31.10 11.81
N PHE A 158 14.96 -29.93 11.32
CA PHE A 158 14.38 -28.89 12.15
C PHE A 158 13.05 -28.41 11.58
N LEU A 159 12.08 -28.18 12.47
CA LEU A 159 10.85 -27.45 12.17
C LEU A 159 10.96 -26.05 12.78
N VAL A 160 11.00 -25.05 11.92
CA VAL A 160 10.88 -23.63 12.30
C VAL A 160 9.42 -23.25 12.11
N SER A 161 8.71 -22.95 13.20
CA SER A 161 7.30 -22.56 13.13
C SER A 161 7.14 -21.09 13.48
N PHE A 162 6.61 -20.31 12.54
CA PHE A 162 6.12 -18.96 12.79
C PHE A 162 4.73 -19.04 13.42
N CYS A 163 4.51 -18.28 14.49
CA CYS A 163 3.29 -18.31 15.33
C CYS A 163 2.96 -19.69 15.94
N PRO A 164 3.89 -20.31 16.71
CA PRO A 164 3.82 -21.73 17.08
C PRO A 164 2.64 -22.13 17.99
N SER A 165 2.17 -21.25 18.88
CA SER A 165 1.07 -21.60 19.80
C SER A 165 -0.33 -21.49 19.20
N ASN A 166 -0.49 -21.20 17.90
CA ASN A 166 -1.74 -20.66 17.32
C ASN A 166 -2.30 -19.48 18.15
N SER A 167 -1.45 -18.85 18.96
CA SER A 167 -1.82 -17.75 19.80
C SER A 167 -2.01 -16.55 18.88
N ASN A 168 -3.23 -16.01 18.88
CA ASN A 168 -3.48 -14.61 18.56
C ASN A 168 -2.83 -13.70 19.62
N SER A 169 -1.55 -13.90 19.91
CA SER A 169 -0.78 -13.07 20.84
C SER A 169 -0.36 -11.82 20.09
N THR A 170 -1.21 -10.80 20.20
CA THR A 170 -0.90 -9.39 20.07
C THR A 170 0.32 -9.04 20.93
N LEU A 171 1.53 -8.99 20.37
CA LEU A 171 2.71 -8.48 21.06
C LEU A 171 3.50 -7.53 20.15
N ASN A 172 3.56 -6.29 20.63
CA ASN A 172 4.36 -5.16 20.18
C ASN A 172 5.81 -5.57 19.87
N GLY A 173 6.21 -5.38 18.62
CA GLY A 173 7.60 -5.44 18.14
C GLY A 173 7.63 -5.27 16.61
N SER A 174 8.40 -4.29 16.15
CA SER A 174 8.57 -3.69 14.82
C SER A 174 8.56 -4.66 13.60
N PRO A 175 7.67 -4.49 12.60
CA PRO A 175 7.61 -5.34 11.41
C PRO A 175 8.32 -4.76 10.17
N GLY A 176 9.13 -5.61 9.52
CA GLY A 176 9.58 -5.43 8.15
C GLY A 176 8.59 -5.91 7.10
N THR A 177 8.25 -5.00 6.19
CA THR A 177 7.78 -5.18 4.80
C THR A 177 6.45 -5.91 4.49
N ASN A 178 5.65 -6.32 5.48
CA ASN A 178 4.20 -6.53 5.35
C ASN A 178 3.56 -6.36 6.75
N ASP A 179 3.36 -5.12 7.21
CA ASP A 179 2.60 -4.85 8.43
C ASP A 179 1.09 -4.94 8.11
N PRO A 180 0.25 -5.58 8.96
CA PRO A 180 -0.48 -4.76 9.92
C PRO A 180 -0.94 -5.45 11.25
N PRO A 181 -1.37 -4.68 12.29
CA PRO A 181 -1.34 -3.23 12.42
C PRO A 181 -0.43 -2.80 13.61
N HIS A 182 0.51 -1.87 13.39
CA HIS A 182 0.58 -0.75 14.34
C HIS A 182 -0.88 -0.33 14.63
N PRO A 183 -1.34 -0.21 15.90
CA PRO A 183 -2.67 0.27 16.17
C PRO A 183 -2.89 1.53 15.35
N ILE A 184 -3.67 1.42 14.27
CA ILE A 184 -3.89 2.54 13.38
C ILE A 184 -4.56 3.58 14.25
N THR A 185 -3.87 4.69 14.51
CA THR A 185 -4.48 5.75 15.28
C THR A 185 -5.37 6.49 14.31
N VAL A 186 -6.60 5.99 14.18
CA VAL A 186 -7.66 6.66 13.44
C VAL A 186 -7.92 7.98 14.14
N GLN A 187 -7.44 9.05 13.52
CA GLN A 187 -7.66 10.42 13.99
C GLN A 187 -9.12 10.82 13.72
N SER A 188 -9.65 10.39 12.59
CA SER A 188 -11.05 10.53 12.21
C SER A 188 -11.45 9.48 11.17
N SER A 189 -12.74 9.20 11.07
CA SER A 189 -13.27 8.37 10.00
C SER A 189 -14.64 8.84 9.53
N PHE A 190 -14.97 8.51 8.29
CA PHE A 190 -16.32 8.67 7.74
C PHE A 190 -16.70 7.42 6.94
N THR A 191 -17.97 7.03 7.02
CA THR A 191 -18.46 5.81 6.35
C THR A 191 -19.73 6.13 5.58
N TYR A 192 -19.69 5.92 4.27
CA TYR A 192 -20.88 5.86 3.43
C TYR A 192 -21.36 4.41 3.36
N THR A 193 -22.67 4.18 3.52
CA THR A 193 -23.25 2.83 3.45
C THR A 193 -24.53 2.81 2.63
N GLY A 194 -24.82 1.66 2.01
CA GLY A 194 -26.06 1.47 1.26
C GLY A 194 -26.24 2.54 0.19
N LYS A 195 -27.36 3.24 0.21
CA LYS A 195 -27.66 4.28 -0.80
C LYS A 195 -26.62 5.39 -0.81
N GLU A 196 -26.10 5.79 0.35
CA GLU A 196 -25.08 6.84 0.45
C GLU A 196 -23.71 6.39 -0.10
N ALA A 197 -23.44 5.07 -0.12
CA ALA A 197 -22.24 4.51 -0.76
C ALA A 197 -22.36 4.42 -2.28
N GLY A 198 -23.57 4.59 -2.84
CA GLY A 198 -23.80 4.43 -4.28
C GLY A 198 -24.71 3.26 -4.64
N ASN A 199 -25.25 2.51 -3.66
CA ASN A 199 -26.12 1.37 -3.87
C ASN A 199 -27.54 1.79 -4.29
N VAL A 200 -27.60 2.38 -5.47
CA VAL A 200 -28.78 2.83 -6.17
C VAL A 200 -28.56 2.58 -7.64
N ALA A 201 -29.56 1.97 -8.29
CA ALA A 201 -29.56 1.90 -9.74
C ALA A 201 -29.67 3.31 -10.31
N GLY A 202 -28.92 3.58 -11.36
CA GLY A 202 -28.86 4.91 -11.94
C GLY A 202 -28.33 4.92 -13.34
N SER A 203 -28.27 6.13 -13.89
CA SER A 203 -27.66 6.36 -15.18
C SER A 203 -26.93 7.68 -15.20
N TYR A 204 -25.86 7.75 -15.99
CA TYR A 204 -25.18 9.00 -16.31
C TYR A 204 -25.07 9.18 -17.83
N GLN A 205 -24.79 10.40 -18.24
CA GLN A 205 -24.64 10.76 -19.65
C GLN A 205 -23.16 10.75 -20.03
N MET A 206 -22.68 9.62 -20.52
CA MET A 206 -21.31 9.41 -20.96
C MET A 206 -21.03 10.25 -22.21
N VAL A 207 -20.13 11.23 -22.13
CA VAL A 207 -19.61 11.98 -23.28
C VAL A 207 -18.91 11.06 -24.30
N MET A 208 -19.33 11.17 -25.56
CA MET A 208 -18.81 10.45 -26.73
C MET A 208 -18.02 11.35 -27.69
N GLY A 209 -18.26 12.66 -27.67
CA GLY A 209 -17.54 13.64 -28.49
C GLY A 209 -17.49 15.00 -27.80
N LEU A 210 -16.33 15.67 -27.84
CA LEU A 210 -16.16 17.01 -27.23
C LEU A 210 -16.75 18.12 -28.06
N LYS A 211 -16.51 18.09 -29.38
CA LYS A 211 -16.90 19.18 -30.28
C LYS A 211 -18.40 19.41 -30.32
N ASP A 212 -19.17 18.33 -30.29
CA ASP A 212 -20.64 18.36 -30.34
C ASP A 212 -21.29 18.06 -28.99
N CYS A 213 -20.50 17.77 -27.95
CA CYS A 213 -20.96 17.25 -26.67
C CYS A 213 -21.97 16.10 -26.79
N SER A 214 -21.78 15.24 -27.79
CA SER A 214 -22.57 14.03 -27.96
C SER A 214 -22.42 13.12 -26.74
N ARG A 215 -23.53 12.51 -26.31
CA ARG A 215 -23.62 11.72 -25.08
C ARG A 215 -24.39 10.42 -25.34
N GLU A 216 -24.01 9.39 -24.60
CA GLU A 216 -24.71 8.12 -24.53
C GLU A 216 -25.16 7.88 -23.08
N THR A 217 -26.38 7.38 -22.90
CA THR A 217 -26.86 7.02 -21.56
C THR A 217 -26.24 5.70 -21.13
N VAL A 218 -25.46 5.72 -20.05
CA VAL A 218 -24.89 4.52 -19.43
C VAL A 218 -25.69 4.20 -18.18
N GLN A 219 -26.20 2.97 -18.10
CA GLN A 219 -26.85 2.43 -16.92
C GLN A 219 -25.81 1.76 -16.03
N PHE A 220 -25.96 1.92 -14.72
CA PHE A 220 -25.16 1.17 -13.75
C PHE A 220 -26.03 0.70 -12.59
N SER A 221 -25.59 -0.39 -12.00
CA SER A 221 -26.14 -0.94 -10.77
C SER A 221 -25.00 -1.66 -10.06
N ASN A 222 -24.37 -0.96 -9.12
CA ASN A 222 -23.31 -1.49 -8.29
C ASN A 222 -23.43 -0.89 -6.88
N PRO A 223 -23.09 -1.64 -5.81
CA PRO A 223 -23.19 -1.14 -4.44
C PRO A 223 -22.34 0.09 -4.10
N VAL A 224 -21.27 0.38 -4.86
CA VAL A 224 -20.51 1.65 -4.74
C VAL A 224 -20.78 2.62 -5.90
N GLY A 225 -21.89 2.42 -6.62
CA GLY A 225 -22.33 3.29 -7.70
C GLY A 225 -21.33 3.40 -8.86
N PRO A 226 -21.24 4.58 -9.52
CA PRO A 226 -20.30 4.82 -10.61
C PRO A 226 -18.83 4.69 -10.22
N MET A 227 -18.51 4.76 -8.92
CA MET A 227 -17.16 4.52 -8.41
C MET A 227 -16.73 3.05 -8.51
N SER A 228 -17.57 2.15 -9.02
CA SER A 228 -17.16 0.81 -9.45
C SER A 228 -16.43 0.79 -10.80
N GLU A 229 -16.55 1.85 -11.59
CA GLU A 229 -15.82 2.04 -12.83
C GLU A 229 -14.42 2.61 -12.58
N GLU A 230 -13.71 2.97 -13.65
CA GLU A 230 -12.42 3.63 -13.55
C GLU A 230 -12.54 4.96 -12.81
N ALA A 231 -11.76 5.11 -11.74
CA ALA A 231 -11.69 6.34 -10.96
C ALA A 231 -10.31 6.99 -11.08
N THR A 232 -10.28 8.30 -10.88
CA THR A 232 -9.08 9.15 -10.80
C THR A 232 -9.15 9.96 -9.52
N MET A 233 -8.02 10.13 -8.85
CA MET A 233 -7.89 11.06 -7.73
C MET A 233 -7.40 12.41 -8.23
N VAL A 234 -7.95 13.47 -7.64
CA VAL A 234 -7.69 14.86 -7.99
C VAL A 234 -7.30 15.60 -6.73
N PHE A 235 -6.34 16.50 -6.87
CA PHE A 235 -5.76 17.25 -5.77
C PHE A 235 -5.73 18.73 -6.11
N ARG A 236 -6.02 19.57 -5.10
CA ARG A 236 -5.92 21.03 -5.18
C ARG A 236 -5.11 21.56 -4.01
N GLY A 237 -4.20 22.49 -4.32
CA GLY A 237 -3.39 23.19 -3.32
C GLY A 237 -4.19 24.20 -2.48
N PRO A 238 -3.59 24.73 -1.39
CA PRO A 238 -2.24 24.47 -0.90
C PRO A 238 -2.07 23.07 -0.29
N MET A 239 -1.18 22.25 -0.85
CA MET A 239 -1.00 20.87 -0.43
C MET A 239 0.44 20.42 -0.67
N ILE A 240 0.94 19.59 0.24
CA ILE A 240 2.12 18.76 0.03
C ILE A 240 1.65 17.31 -0.04
N ILE A 241 1.94 16.61 -1.13
CA ILE A 241 1.71 15.20 -1.36
C ILE A 241 3.05 14.50 -1.19
N TYR A 242 3.15 13.60 -0.22
CA TYR A 242 4.37 12.85 0.06
C TYR A 242 4.37 11.51 -0.68
N ASN A 243 3.27 10.77 -0.55
CA ASN A 243 3.15 9.44 -1.12
C ASN A 243 1.72 9.19 -1.59
N ILE A 244 1.59 8.39 -2.65
CA ILE A 244 0.30 7.85 -3.11
C ILE A 244 0.49 6.36 -3.35
N ALA A 245 -0.48 5.55 -2.91
CA ALA A 245 -0.53 4.13 -3.24
C ALA A 245 -1.97 3.74 -3.58
N ILE A 246 -2.14 3.01 -4.68
CA ILE A 246 -3.45 2.51 -5.12
C ILE A 246 -3.44 0.99 -5.04
N PHE A 247 -4.49 0.42 -4.45
CA PHE A 247 -4.64 -1.02 -4.32
C PHE A 247 -5.93 -1.50 -4.98
N VAL A 248 -5.91 -2.68 -5.60
CA VAL A 248 -7.07 -3.32 -6.21
C VAL A 248 -7.20 -4.74 -5.69
N ALA A 249 -8.43 -5.19 -5.43
CA ALA A 249 -8.66 -6.53 -4.92
C ALA A 249 -8.44 -7.61 -5.99
N HIS A 250 -7.65 -8.62 -5.65
CA HIS A 250 -7.44 -9.86 -6.40
C HIS A 250 -7.72 -11.05 -5.48
N GLY A 251 -8.97 -11.51 -5.47
CA GLY A 251 -9.41 -12.53 -4.50
C GLY A 251 -9.46 -11.97 -3.08
N ASP A 252 -8.72 -12.59 -2.15
CA ASP A 252 -8.68 -12.22 -0.72
C ASP A 252 -7.52 -11.25 -0.38
N GLN A 253 -6.80 -10.76 -1.38
CA GLN A 253 -5.69 -9.81 -1.26
C GLN A 253 -5.97 -8.54 -2.04
N TRP A 254 -5.39 -7.43 -1.60
CA TRP A 254 -5.49 -6.13 -2.24
C TRP A 254 -4.09 -5.71 -2.66
N ASP A 255 -3.76 -5.87 -3.93
CA ASP A 255 -2.40 -5.65 -4.42
C ASP A 255 -2.18 -4.19 -4.79
N ARG A 256 -1.00 -3.67 -4.46
CA ARG A 256 -0.58 -2.32 -4.84
C ARG A 256 -0.33 -2.31 -6.34
N VAL A 257 -1.15 -1.58 -7.08
CA VAL A 257 -1.08 -1.50 -8.54
C VAL A 257 -0.49 -0.19 -9.04
N SER A 258 -0.36 0.82 -8.18
CA SER A 258 0.31 2.09 -8.49
C SER A 258 0.96 2.68 -7.24
N TYR A 259 2.08 3.40 -7.44
CA TYR A 259 2.85 4.00 -6.35
C TYR A 259 3.54 5.29 -6.79
N TYR A 260 3.57 6.27 -5.90
CA TYR A 260 4.31 7.52 -6.02
C TYR A 260 4.95 7.87 -4.68
N ASP A 261 6.16 8.42 -4.74
CA ASP A 261 6.90 8.98 -3.61
C ASP A 261 7.61 10.26 -4.09
N LYS A 262 7.31 11.41 -3.49
CA LYS A 262 7.85 12.70 -3.94
C LYS A 262 9.38 12.80 -3.91
N ASP A 263 10.06 11.96 -3.12
CA ASP A 263 11.51 11.98 -2.92
C ASP A 263 12.23 10.91 -3.75
N ILE A 264 11.47 9.98 -4.37
CA ILE A 264 12.00 8.88 -5.18
C ILE A 264 11.35 8.94 -6.58
N PRO A 265 12.09 9.34 -7.62
CA PRO A 265 11.56 9.44 -8.98
C PRO A 265 11.47 8.06 -9.67
N ASP A 266 10.74 7.13 -9.04
CA ASP A 266 10.45 5.77 -9.50
C ASP A 266 8.94 5.52 -9.45
N ASP A 267 8.20 6.38 -10.16
CA ASP A 267 6.75 6.32 -10.25
C ASP A 267 6.30 5.01 -10.89
N ASP A 268 5.52 4.22 -10.15
CA ASP A 268 5.05 2.90 -10.58
C ASP A 268 3.60 3.01 -11.03
N ASN A 269 3.37 2.83 -12.34
CA ASN A 269 2.04 2.85 -12.97
C ASN A 269 1.17 4.05 -12.55
N ILE A 270 1.76 5.24 -12.47
CA ILE A 270 1.07 6.48 -12.16
C ILE A 270 1.62 7.61 -13.02
N VAL A 271 0.74 8.45 -13.56
CA VAL A 271 1.10 9.68 -14.28
C VAL A 271 0.30 10.84 -13.74
N PHE A 272 0.97 11.98 -13.62
CA PHE A 272 0.37 13.23 -13.16
C PHE A 272 -0.12 14.04 -14.36
N MET A 273 -1.37 14.47 -14.29
CA MET A 273 -2.07 15.18 -15.35
C MET A 273 -2.63 16.50 -14.81
N ASN A 274 -2.84 17.48 -15.70
CA ASN A 274 -3.57 18.71 -15.40
C ASN A 274 -4.33 19.19 -16.64
N ASN A 275 -5.10 20.28 -16.49
CA ASN A 275 -5.89 20.87 -17.57
C ASN A 275 -5.17 22.05 -18.25
N ALA A 276 -3.84 21.99 -18.39
CA ALA A 276 -3.04 23.09 -18.93
C ALA A 276 -2.91 23.10 -20.48
N ASN A 277 -3.36 22.06 -21.19
CA ASN A 277 -3.26 21.93 -22.65
C ASN A 277 -4.52 22.43 -23.36
N ILE A 278 -4.82 23.72 -23.17
CA ILE A 278 -6.11 24.31 -23.53
C ILE A 278 -6.35 24.30 -25.04
N ASP A 279 -7.54 23.82 -25.43
CA ASP A 279 -8.06 23.95 -26.78
C ASP A 279 -9.39 24.73 -26.78
N TYR A 280 -9.30 26.03 -27.11
CA TYR A 280 -10.48 26.90 -27.19
C TYR A 280 -11.43 26.58 -28.35
N SER A 281 -11.06 25.68 -29.27
CA SER A 281 -11.97 25.20 -30.31
C SER A 281 -12.99 24.17 -29.80
N GLY A 282 -12.73 23.57 -28.63
CA GLY A 282 -13.53 22.46 -28.09
C GLY A 282 -13.30 21.12 -28.81
N GLU A 283 -12.32 21.04 -29.71
CA GLU A 283 -12.06 19.81 -30.48
C GLU A 283 -11.25 18.77 -29.70
N ARG A 284 -10.49 19.18 -28.69
CA ARG A 284 -9.60 18.32 -27.89
C ARG A 284 -9.77 18.59 -26.40
N SER A 285 -9.48 17.57 -25.60
CA SER A 285 -9.46 17.67 -24.14
C SER A 285 -8.34 18.60 -23.67
N PRO A 286 -8.56 19.47 -22.67
CA PRO A 286 -7.51 20.30 -22.09
C PRO A 286 -6.50 19.51 -21.25
N GLN A 287 -6.73 18.21 -21.04
CA GLN A 287 -5.85 17.35 -20.28
C GLN A 287 -4.48 17.21 -20.97
N ALA A 288 -3.42 17.28 -20.19
CA ALA A 288 -2.06 16.91 -20.56
C ALA A 288 -1.27 16.44 -19.33
N TYR A 289 -0.05 15.94 -19.55
CA TYR A 289 0.87 15.71 -18.45
C TYR A 289 1.09 17.00 -17.67
N ALA A 290 1.16 16.90 -16.36
CA ALA A 290 1.50 18.02 -15.49
C ALA A 290 3.02 18.25 -15.48
N SER A 291 3.43 19.51 -15.34
CA SER A 291 4.78 19.86 -14.89
C SER A 291 5.02 19.38 -13.45
N ALA A 292 6.28 19.35 -13.01
CA ALA A 292 6.65 18.91 -11.67
C ALA A 292 5.97 19.69 -10.53
N ASN A 293 5.56 20.94 -10.78
CA ASN A 293 4.79 21.78 -9.85
C ASN A 293 3.28 21.87 -10.15
N GLY A 294 2.79 21.13 -11.15
CA GLY A 294 1.37 21.05 -11.50
C GLY A 294 0.80 22.28 -12.24
N LEU A 295 1.57 23.35 -12.44
CA LEU A 295 1.06 24.63 -12.96
C LEU A 295 1.00 24.72 -14.49
N GLU A 296 1.76 23.90 -15.20
CA GLU A 296 1.92 23.96 -16.66
C GLU A 296 1.80 22.56 -17.27
N SER A 297 1.62 22.48 -18.58
CA SER A 297 1.66 21.20 -19.29
C SER A 297 3.11 20.76 -19.53
N ALA A 298 3.38 19.47 -19.37
CA ALA A 298 4.63 18.83 -19.80
C ALA A 298 4.43 18.04 -21.10
N THR A 299 5.53 17.79 -21.82
CA THR A 299 5.52 17.01 -23.07
C THR A 299 5.69 15.50 -22.85
N SER A 300 6.06 15.08 -21.65
CA SER A 300 6.22 13.69 -21.23
C SER A 300 5.75 13.51 -19.78
N PRO A 301 5.49 12.26 -19.34
CA PRO A 301 5.31 12.00 -17.91
C PRO A 301 6.45 12.63 -17.13
N THR A 302 6.10 13.37 -16.09
CA THR A 302 7.02 14.13 -15.25
C THR A 302 6.75 13.74 -13.81
N HIS A 303 7.82 13.39 -13.09
CA HIS A 303 7.73 13.14 -11.67
C HIS A 303 7.26 14.42 -10.96
N PHE A 304 6.24 14.29 -10.11
CA PHE A 304 5.66 15.43 -9.42
C PHE A 304 6.47 15.76 -8.15
N ASP A 305 6.74 17.03 -7.88
CA ASP A 305 7.55 17.48 -6.73
C ASP A 305 6.80 17.36 -5.39
N GLY A 306 5.51 17.02 -5.44
CA GLY A 306 4.64 16.89 -4.27
C GLY A 306 4.01 18.21 -3.83
N LEU A 307 4.42 19.36 -4.35
CA LEU A 307 3.92 20.66 -3.90
C LEU A 307 2.87 21.25 -4.84
N LEU A 308 1.66 21.47 -4.33
CA LEU A 308 0.62 22.26 -4.96
C LEU A 308 0.48 23.60 -4.23
N ALA A 309 0.72 24.70 -4.95
CA ALA A 309 0.57 26.04 -4.41
C ALA A 309 -0.91 26.41 -4.22
N ASP A 310 -1.17 27.31 -3.26
CA ASP A 310 -2.44 28.02 -3.17
C ASP A 310 -2.67 28.83 -4.46
N ALA A 311 -3.94 29.16 -4.70
CA ALA A 311 -4.29 30.16 -5.70
C ALA A 311 -3.55 31.49 -5.44
N SER A 312 -3.37 32.26 -6.50
CA SER A 312 -2.89 33.65 -6.41
C SER A 312 -4.02 34.66 -6.51
N ASP A 313 -5.23 34.24 -6.89
CA ASP A 313 -6.40 35.10 -7.06
C ASP A 313 -7.71 34.35 -6.77
N SER A 314 -8.28 34.55 -5.58
CA SER A 314 -9.53 33.90 -5.15
C SER A 314 -10.78 34.34 -5.91
N GLY A 315 -10.71 35.41 -6.71
CA GLY A 315 -11.80 35.85 -7.60
C GLY A 315 -11.60 35.46 -9.06
N GLY A 316 -10.47 34.86 -9.40
CA GLY A 316 -10.10 34.52 -10.76
C GLY A 316 -10.79 33.25 -11.24
N GLN A 317 -12.01 33.35 -11.78
CA GLN A 317 -12.59 32.25 -12.53
C GLN A 317 -11.76 32.03 -13.81
N THR A 318 -11.02 30.92 -13.88
CA THR A 318 -10.41 30.46 -15.13
C THR A 318 -10.80 29.01 -15.39
N TRP A 319 -10.90 28.66 -16.67
CA TRP A 319 -11.20 27.32 -17.16
C TRP A 319 -10.03 26.34 -17.00
N THR A 320 -8.97 26.75 -16.30
CA THR A 320 -7.63 26.16 -16.35
C THR A 320 -7.13 25.96 -14.93
N ALA A 321 -6.52 24.80 -14.65
CA ALA A 321 -5.63 24.68 -13.50
C ALA A 321 -4.44 25.63 -13.74
N GLY A 322 -4.05 26.42 -12.74
CA GLY A 322 -2.98 27.38 -12.90
C GLY A 322 -2.86 28.31 -11.71
N ALA A 323 -1.83 29.14 -11.71
CA ALA A 323 -1.48 29.94 -10.53
C ALA A 323 -2.65 30.80 -10.01
N LYS A 324 -3.58 31.24 -10.87
CA LYS A 324 -4.74 32.05 -10.45
C LYS A 324 -5.79 31.26 -9.68
N THR A 325 -6.14 30.05 -10.12
CA THR A 325 -7.14 29.16 -9.49
C THR A 325 -6.57 28.21 -8.44
N GLY A 326 -5.23 28.11 -8.38
CA GLY A 326 -4.52 27.10 -7.60
C GLY A 326 -4.00 25.98 -8.50
N ALA A 327 -2.92 25.33 -8.07
CA ALA A 327 -2.43 24.15 -8.76
C ALA A 327 -3.44 23.00 -8.53
N GLU A 328 -4.04 22.51 -9.61
CA GLU A 328 -4.89 21.31 -9.62
C GLU A 328 -4.25 20.26 -10.52
N ILE A 329 -4.15 19.05 -10.00
CA ILE A 329 -3.67 17.88 -10.75
C ILE A 329 -4.63 16.72 -10.55
N ASN A 330 -4.64 15.80 -11.50
CA ASN A 330 -5.22 14.48 -11.31
C ASN A 330 -4.20 13.39 -11.62
N ILE A 331 -4.41 12.19 -11.09
CA ILE A 331 -3.54 11.03 -11.34
C ILE A 331 -4.26 9.99 -12.19
N MET A 332 -3.54 9.39 -13.13
CA MET A 332 -4.02 8.28 -13.96
C MET A 332 -3.00 7.13 -13.93
N THR A 333 -3.37 5.96 -14.43
CA THR A 333 -2.40 4.89 -14.70
C THR A 333 -1.48 5.27 -15.86
N SER A 334 -0.34 4.58 -16.02
CA SER A 334 0.55 4.81 -17.17
C SER A 334 0.03 4.21 -18.49
N LYS A 335 -1.04 3.41 -18.43
CA LYS A 335 -1.66 2.76 -19.60
C LYS A 335 -2.53 3.74 -20.38
N LYS A 336 -2.27 3.91 -21.68
CA LYS A 336 -3.12 4.76 -22.55
C LYS A 336 -4.38 4.05 -22.98
N CYS A 337 -5.43 4.83 -23.20
CA CYS A 337 -6.72 4.35 -23.72
C CYS A 337 -6.64 3.71 -25.12
N ALA A 338 -5.63 4.07 -25.92
CA ALA A 338 -5.45 3.55 -27.27
C ALA A 338 -4.60 2.26 -27.33
N ASP A 339 -4.00 1.85 -26.21
CA ASP A 339 -3.13 0.67 -26.16
C ASP A 339 -3.99 -0.60 -26.15
N SER A 340 -4.23 -1.18 -27.34
CA SER A 340 -4.98 -2.43 -27.47
C SER A 340 -4.08 -3.63 -27.15
N GLU A 341 -4.26 -4.24 -25.99
CA GLU A 341 -3.83 -5.63 -25.76
C GLU A 341 -5.02 -6.58 -25.99
N ASN A 342 -4.80 -7.64 -26.77
CA ASN A 342 -5.77 -8.74 -27.01
C ASN A 342 -7.16 -8.33 -27.52
N GLY A 343 -7.25 -7.19 -28.21
CA GLY A 343 -8.42 -6.83 -29.02
C GLY A 343 -9.66 -6.41 -28.25
N GLN A 344 -9.55 -6.03 -26.96
CA GLN A 344 -10.77 -5.75 -26.20
C GLN A 344 -10.82 -4.61 -25.17
N GLU A 345 -9.79 -3.80 -24.91
CA GLU A 345 -9.98 -2.68 -23.97
C GLU A 345 -9.37 -1.37 -24.44
N SER A 346 -10.25 -0.50 -24.92
CA SER A 346 -10.06 0.93 -24.91
C SER A 346 -10.87 1.54 -23.75
N CYS A 347 -10.57 2.78 -23.38
CA CYS A 347 -11.35 3.52 -22.40
C CYS A 347 -12.80 3.72 -22.85
N LYS A 348 -13.73 3.70 -21.89
CA LYS A 348 -15.13 4.09 -22.14
C LYS A 348 -15.24 5.59 -22.44
N GLY A 349 -16.14 5.93 -23.36
CA GLY A 349 -16.45 7.31 -23.74
C GLY A 349 -15.34 7.99 -24.55
N TYR A 350 -15.44 9.32 -24.66
CA TYR A 350 -14.43 10.11 -25.35
C TYR A 350 -13.08 10.10 -24.62
N TYR A 351 -12.01 9.96 -25.40
CA TYR A 351 -10.65 10.25 -25.00
C TYR A 351 -9.85 10.82 -26.18
N GLY A 352 -8.89 11.70 -25.89
CA GLY A 352 -7.92 12.21 -26.86
C GLY A 352 -6.54 11.57 -26.68
N ASP A 353 -5.50 12.25 -27.18
CA ASP A 353 -4.10 11.77 -27.12
C ASP A 353 -3.56 11.61 -25.69
N TYR A 354 -4.11 12.36 -24.74
CA TYR A 354 -3.83 12.27 -23.30
C TYR A 354 -4.87 11.45 -22.54
N GLY A 355 -5.54 10.51 -23.22
CA GLY A 355 -6.43 9.54 -22.60
C GLY A 355 -5.65 8.42 -21.92
N PHE A 356 -5.74 8.33 -20.60
CA PHE A 356 -5.17 7.23 -19.81
C PHE A 356 -6.25 6.46 -19.05
N HIS A 357 -5.98 5.21 -18.70
CA HIS A 357 -6.83 4.41 -17.82
C HIS A 357 -6.81 4.97 -16.38
N GLY A 358 -7.97 4.94 -15.72
CA GLY A 358 -8.04 5.11 -14.26
C GLY A 358 -8.04 3.74 -13.58
N TRP A 359 -8.26 3.70 -12.27
CA TRP A 359 -8.31 2.45 -11.52
C TRP A 359 -9.74 1.89 -11.48
N ASN A 360 -9.95 0.77 -12.15
CA ASN A 360 -11.25 0.13 -12.32
C ASN A 360 -11.62 -0.79 -11.15
N GLY A 361 -12.89 -1.18 -11.07
CA GLY A 361 -13.42 -2.18 -10.13
C GLY A 361 -14.06 -1.60 -8.87
N GLY A 362 -15.06 -2.30 -8.32
CA GLY A 362 -15.78 -1.89 -7.10
C GLY A 362 -15.05 -2.16 -5.77
N LYS A 363 -13.90 -2.83 -5.84
CA LYS A 363 -13.01 -3.09 -4.70
C LYS A 363 -11.63 -2.52 -4.96
N LYS A 364 -11.43 -1.28 -4.52
CA LYS A 364 -10.15 -0.55 -4.66
C LYS A 364 -9.90 0.41 -3.49
N ILE A 365 -8.64 0.75 -3.28
CA ILE A 365 -8.19 1.64 -2.20
C ILE A 365 -7.33 2.73 -2.78
N PHE A 366 -7.61 3.97 -2.38
CA PHE A 366 -6.75 5.12 -2.63
C PHE A 366 -6.11 5.54 -1.31
N VAL A 367 -4.79 5.55 -1.26
CA VAL A 367 -4.03 5.99 -0.10
C VAL A 367 -3.19 7.20 -0.48
N ALA A 368 -3.28 8.29 0.29
CA ALA A 368 -2.48 9.49 0.07
C ALA A 368 -1.93 10.03 1.40
N LYS A 369 -0.59 10.16 1.50
CA LYS A 369 0.05 10.90 2.60
C LYS A 369 0.19 12.36 2.19
N VAL A 370 -0.46 13.26 2.92
CA VAL A 370 -0.54 14.68 2.56
C VAL A 370 -0.40 15.59 3.77
N MET A 371 -0.04 16.85 3.51
CA MET A 371 -0.24 17.98 4.42
C MET A 371 -0.98 19.08 3.66
N MET A 372 -1.88 19.79 4.33
CA MET A 372 -2.69 20.87 3.77
C MET A 372 -2.34 22.19 4.49
N PRO A 373 -1.17 22.80 4.25
CA PRO A 373 -0.75 24.01 4.95
C PRO A 373 -1.67 25.20 4.63
N PRO A 374 -1.79 26.20 5.52
CA PRO A 374 -2.61 27.38 5.25
C PRO A 374 -2.12 28.16 4.04
N GLY A 375 -3.06 28.55 3.19
CA GLY A 375 -2.88 29.45 2.06
C GLY A 375 -3.18 30.91 2.41
N ASN A 376 -2.80 31.83 1.53
CA ASN A 376 -2.98 33.27 1.72
C ASN A 376 -4.17 33.85 0.94
N THR A 377 -4.74 33.10 -0.01
CA THR A 377 -5.83 33.58 -0.85
C THR A 377 -7.07 32.69 -0.72
N THR A 378 -7.27 31.72 -1.61
CA THR A 378 -8.40 30.80 -1.62
C THR A 378 -8.33 29.90 -0.40
N ASN A 379 -7.15 29.29 -0.12
CA ASN A 379 -6.94 28.47 1.06
C ASN A 379 -7.96 27.33 1.21
N GLN A 380 -8.32 26.69 0.09
CA GLN A 380 -9.29 25.59 0.02
C GLN A 380 -8.65 24.33 -0.59
N PRO A 381 -7.64 23.72 0.05
CA PRO A 381 -7.08 22.49 -0.47
C PRO A 381 -8.15 21.38 -0.45
N ALA A 382 -8.06 20.48 -1.42
CA ALA A 382 -9.03 19.41 -1.58
C ALA A 382 -8.41 18.14 -2.17
N ILE A 383 -8.94 17.00 -1.76
CA ILE A 383 -8.76 15.68 -2.37
C ILE A 383 -10.12 15.15 -2.73
N TRP A 384 -10.33 14.80 -3.99
CA TRP A 384 -11.58 14.18 -4.43
C TRP A 384 -11.33 13.13 -5.51
N LEU A 385 -12.32 12.27 -5.69
CA LEU A 385 -12.36 11.24 -6.71
C LEU A 385 -13.41 11.58 -7.75
N LEU A 386 -13.06 11.30 -9.00
CA LEU A 386 -13.93 11.43 -10.16
C LEU A 386 -13.93 10.10 -10.92
N ASN A 387 -15.01 9.82 -11.64
CA ASN A 387 -14.94 8.84 -12.72
C ASN A 387 -13.88 9.31 -13.74
N ALA A 388 -13.00 8.41 -14.17
CA ALA A 388 -11.86 8.71 -15.04
C ALA A 388 -12.28 9.31 -16.39
N GLN A 389 -13.51 9.04 -16.84
CA GLN A 389 -14.07 9.66 -18.03
C GLN A 389 -14.14 11.20 -17.92
N ILE A 390 -14.31 11.73 -16.71
CA ILE A 390 -14.47 13.15 -16.41
C ILE A 390 -13.17 13.92 -16.68
N VAL A 391 -12.02 13.33 -16.40
CA VAL A 391 -10.77 14.03 -16.74
C VAL A 391 -10.49 13.88 -18.24
N ARG A 392 -10.81 12.74 -18.86
CA ARG A 392 -10.58 12.50 -20.30
C ARG A 392 -11.36 13.44 -21.22
N SER A 393 -12.59 13.78 -20.84
CA SER A 393 -13.55 14.48 -21.69
C SER A 393 -13.80 15.95 -21.29
N ASN A 394 -12.81 16.59 -20.63
CA ASN A 394 -12.84 17.99 -20.16
C ASN A 394 -13.73 18.27 -18.93
N GLN A 395 -13.11 18.20 -17.74
CA GLN A 395 -13.65 18.35 -16.37
C GLN A 395 -14.70 19.46 -16.15
N TYR A 396 -14.67 20.58 -16.91
CA TYR A 396 -15.40 21.80 -16.53
C TYR A 396 -16.38 22.37 -17.56
N GLN A 397 -16.67 21.68 -18.67
CA GLN A 397 -17.62 22.20 -19.66
C GLN A 397 -18.51 21.13 -20.29
N CYS A 398 -17.91 20.11 -20.91
CA CYS A 398 -18.67 19.13 -21.68
C CYS A 398 -19.09 17.92 -20.85
N ASN A 399 -18.38 17.63 -19.76
CA ASN A 399 -18.66 16.47 -18.94
C ASN A 399 -19.27 16.76 -17.58
N CYS A 400 -18.86 17.76 -16.76
CA CYS A 400 -19.25 17.65 -15.35
C CYS A 400 -19.58 18.88 -14.48
N ARG A 401 -19.60 20.13 -14.95
CA ARG A 401 -20.20 21.21 -14.13
C ARG A 401 -20.41 22.51 -14.89
N ASN A 402 -21.37 22.58 -15.83
CA ASN A 402 -21.96 23.88 -16.20
C ASN A 402 -23.26 23.79 -17.03
N GLN A 403 -24.39 24.11 -16.37
CA GLN A 403 -25.73 24.42 -16.92
C GLN A 403 -26.86 23.36 -16.86
N GLY A 404 -26.91 22.55 -15.80
CA GLY A 404 -28.10 21.76 -15.43
C GLY A 404 -28.21 21.69 -13.91
N GLY A 405 -29.43 21.60 -13.36
CA GLY A 405 -29.67 21.59 -11.91
C GLY A 405 -29.08 20.38 -11.17
N ILE A 406 -29.50 20.22 -9.91
CA ILE A 406 -29.09 19.19 -8.94
C ILE A 406 -28.82 17.82 -9.60
N GLY A 407 -27.58 17.33 -9.49
CA GLY A 407 -27.08 16.06 -10.03
C GLY A 407 -25.70 16.18 -10.69
N GLY A 408 -24.65 15.76 -9.97
CA GLY A 408 -23.26 15.84 -10.41
C GLY A 408 -22.85 14.68 -11.32
N CYS A 409 -21.55 14.48 -11.54
CA CYS A 409 -21.03 13.29 -12.23
C CYS A 409 -20.58 12.16 -11.29
N GLY A 410 -21.07 12.16 -10.05
CA GLY A 410 -20.58 11.24 -9.03
C GLY A 410 -19.25 11.67 -8.43
N GLU A 411 -19.02 12.95 -8.16
CA GLU A 411 -17.82 13.45 -7.48
C GLU A 411 -17.84 13.02 -6.01
N LEU A 412 -16.76 12.41 -5.52
CA LEU A 412 -16.60 12.06 -4.11
C LEU A 412 -15.44 12.85 -3.51
N ASP A 413 -15.74 13.83 -2.68
CA ASP A 413 -14.74 14.56 -1.90
C ASP A 413 -14.30 13.70 -0.72
N ILE A 414 -12.99 13.48 -0.60
CA ILE A 414 -12.39 12.72 0.49
C ILE A 414 -12.05 13.65 1.65
N ALA A 415 -11.47 14.81 1.32
CA ALA A 415 -11.10 15.83 2.26
C ALA A 415 -11.04 17.18 1.54
N GLU A 416 -12.08 18.00 1.70
CA GLU A 416 -12.17 19.34 1.14
C GLU A 416 -12.31 20.40 2.24
N VAL A 417 -11.47 21.43 2.20
CA VAL A 417 -11.71 22.65 3.00
C VAL A 417 -12.72 23.53 2.26
N ILE A 418 -13.96 23.57 2.76
CA ILE A 418 -15.05 24.37 2.19
C ILE A 418 -15.14 25.76 2.82
N GLU A 419 -15.64 26.74 2.07
CA GLU A 419 -15.73 28.15 2.46
C GLU A 419 -16.70 28.42 3.61
N THR A 420 -17.63 27.49 3.89
CA THR A 420 -18.62 27.64 4.96
C THR A 420 -17.97 27.56 6.36
N ASN A 421 -16.78 26.95 6.47
CA ASN A 421 -15.96 27.04 7.66
C ASN A 421 -14.93 28.17 7.52
N VAL A 422 -15.28 29.35 8.04
CA VAL A 422 -14.42 30.56 8.00
C VAL A 422 -13.03 30.39 8.65
N GLN A 423 -12.82 29.37 9.47
CA GLN A 423 -11.51 29.07 10.07
C GLN A 423 -10.61 28.25 9.13
N HIS A 424 -11.20 27.58 8.13
CA HIS A 424 -10.49 26.73 7.17
C HIS A 424 -9.60 25.66 7.86
N ASP A 425 -9.98 25.22 9.06
CA ASP A 425 -9.21 24.35 9.96
C ASP A 425 -9.73 22.91 10.00
N LYS A 426 -10.77 22.62 9.21
CA LYS A 426 -11.39 21.30 9.07
C LYS A 426 -11.62 20.95 7.61
N VAL A 427 -11.77 19.66 7.35
CA VAL A 427 -12.12 19.10 6.04
C VAL A 427 -13.50 18.45 6.08
N SER A 428 -14.17 18.50 4.94
CA SER A 428 -15.48 17.94 4.65
C SER A 428 -15.35 16.78 3.67
N THR A 429 -16.36 15.92 3.63
CA THR A 429 -16.48 14.80 2.69
C THR A 429 -17.89 14.80 2.12
N HIS A 430 -18.05 14.74 0.80
CA HIS A 430 -19.35 14.72 0.14
C HIS A 430 -19.33 13.79 -1.06
N TYR A 431 -20.39 13.02 -1.22
CA TYR A 431 -20.60 12.26 -2.43
C TYR A 431 -21.73 12.92 -3.23
N TYR A 432 -21.37 13.63 -4.30
CA TYR A 432 -22.29 14.29 -5.20
C TYR A 432 -22.86 13.31 -6.22
N PHE A 433 -23.99 12.72 -5.87
CA PHE A 433 -24.68 11.73 -6.70
C PHE A 433 -25.05 12.26 -8.09
N TYR A 434 -25.09 11.32 -9.02
CA TYR A 434 -25.27 11.54 -10.46
C TYR A 434 -26.61 12.21 -10.84
N ASP A 435 -27.66 11.97 -10.04
CA ASP A 435 -28.97 12.61 -10.20
C ASP A 435 -29.26 13.61 -9.06
N GLY A 436 -28.33 13.75 -8.11
CA GLY A 436 -28.38 14.68 -6.99
C GLY A 436 -29.53 14.40 -6.02
N SER A 437 -30.15 13.22 -6.11
CA SER A 437 -31.27 12.81 -5.25
C SER A 437 -30.81 12.44 -3.84
N ILE A 438 -29.52 12.13 -3.67
CA ILE A 438 -28.91 11.72 -2.41
C ILE A 438 -27.91 12.78 -1.99
N GLN A 439 -28.14 13.33 -0.80
CA GLN A 439 -27.19 14.20 -0.10
C GLN A 439 -26.41 13.33 0.88
N ALA A 440 -25.22 12.92 0.49
CA ALA A 440 -24.35 12.09 1.31
C ALA A 440 -23.09 12.86 1.69
N GLY A 441 -22.63 12.66 2.93
CA GLY A 441 -21.41 13.28 3.44
C GLY A 441 -21.63 14.11 4.70
N ALA A 442 -20.57 14.79 5.12
CA ALA A 442 -20.57 15.67 6.27
C ALA A 442 -19.57 16.82 6.11
N ASP A 443 -20.04 18.00 6.48
CA ASP A 443 -19.20 19.16 6.66
C ASP A 443 -18.30 18.99 7.88
N ASN A 444 -17.04 19.41 7.77
CA ASN A 444 -16.14 19.58 8.91
C ASN A 444 -15.94 18.31 9.75
N PHE A 445 -15.95 17.13 9.13
CA PHE A 445 -15.90 15.84 9.81
C PHE A 445 -14.53 15.56 10.47
N ALA A 446 -13.46 16.17 9.96
CA ALA A 446 -12.10 15.92 10.39
C ALA A 446 -11.27 17.20 10.48
N SER A 447 -10.23 17.18 11.30
CA SER A 447 -9.27 18.29 11.38
C SER A 447 -8.43 18.36 10.10
N ARG A 448 -8.20 19.57 9.61
CA ARG A 448 -7.27 19.81 8.50
C ARG A 448 -5.84 19.49 8.96
N PRO A 449 -5.05 18.71 8.20
CA PRO A 449 -3.64 18.45 8.51
C PRO A 449 -2.76 19.66 8.15
N SER A 450 -2.83 20.73 8.94
CA SER A 450 -2.26 22.04 8.58
C SER A 450 -0.77 22.20 8.94
N THR A 451 -0.28 21.47 9.94
CA THR A 451 1.10 21.59 10.44
C THR A 451 1.91 20.31 10.33
N GLU A 452 1.25 19.15 10.28
CA GLU A 452 1.89 17.84 10.19
C GLU A 452 1.21 17.00 9.11
N PRO A 453 1.93 16.08 8.45
CA PRO A 453 1.32 15.18 7.49
C PRO A 453 0.31 14.23 8.14
N THR A 454 -0.61 13.73 7.32
CA THR A 454 -1.58 12.68 7.66
C THR A 454 -1.69 11.70 6.51
N VAL A 455 -2.25 10.52 6.76
CA VAL A 455 -2.59 9.56 5.70
C VAL A 455 -4.10 9.47 5.57
N TYR A 456 -4.62 9.73 4.38
CA TYR A 456 -6.00 9.41 4.02
C TYR A 456 -6.03 8.03 3.35
N ILE A 457 -6.87 7.13 3.86
CA ILE A 457 -7.20 5.84 3.22
C ILE A 457 -8.67 5.89 2.81
N THR A 458 -8.94 5.75 1.52
CA THR A 458 -10.30 5.62 0.98
C THR A 458 -10.49 4.20 0.46
N VAL A 459 -11.33 3.41 1.13
CA VAL A 459 -11.64 2.02 0.75
C VAL A 459 -13.01 1.99 0.09
N PHE A 460 -13.08 1.46 -1.13
CA PHE A 460 -14.32 1.08 -1.79
C PHE A 460 -14.50 -0.42 -1.65
N ASP A 461 -15.61 -0.86 -1.08
CA ASP A 461 -15.97 -2.28 -1.02
C ASP A 461 -17.40 -2.47 -1.54
N ASP A 462 -17.54 -3.04 -2.73
CA ASP A 462 -18.83 -3.32 -3.36
C ASP A 462 -19.48 -4.65 -2.93
N SER A 463 -18.97 -5.31 -1.88
CA SER A 463 -19.65 -6.46 -1.29
C SER A 463 -20.95 -6.06 -0.57
N ASN A 464 -21.89 -7.00 -0.55
CA ASN A 464 -23.18 -6.86 0.11
C ASN A 464 -23.93 -5.58 -0.34
N GLU A 465 -24.20 -4.66 0.58
CA GLU A 465 -24.89 -3.40 0.31
C GLU A 465 -23.95 -2.26 -0.10
N GLY A 466 -22.63 -2.48 -0.17
CA GLY A 466 -21.65 -1.47 -0.55
C GLY A 466 -21.26 -0.55 0.60
N LEU A 467 -19.97 -0.24 0.66
CA LEU A 467 -19.38 0.62 1.68
C LEU A 467 -18.24 1.44 1.09
N ILE A 468 -18.22 2.74 1.39
CA ILE A 468 -17.05 3.60 1.14
C ILE A 468 -16.56 4.13 2.48
N LYS A 469 -15.32 3.78 2.84
CA LYS A 469 -14.71 4.18 4.11
C LYS A 469 -13.61 5.19 3.84
N ILE A 470 -13.63 6.30 4.56
CA ILE A 470 -12.53 7.26 4.62
C ILE A 470 -11.94 7.20 6.02
N LEU A 471 -10.64 6.99 6.11
CA LEU A 471 -9.86 7.06 7.34
C LEU A 471 -8.83 8.17 7.24
N GLN A 472 -8.68 8.94 8.30
CA GLN A 472 -7.54 9.82 8.53
C GLN A 472 -6.66 9.21 9.62
N LEU A 473 -5.40 8.92 9.30
CA LEU A 473 -4.42 8.32 10.20
C LEU A 473 -3.27 9.28 10.47
N SER A 474 -2.49 9.00 11.52
CA SER A 474 -1.22 9.71 11.68
C SER A 474 -0.24 9.34 10.55
N GLU A 475 0.77 10.19 10.31
CA GLU A 475 1.68 10.03 9.19
C GLU A 475 2.54 8.75 9.17
N ASN A 476 2.62 8.05 10.31
CA ASN A 476 3.44 6.85 10.51
C ASN A 476 2.59 5.58 10.64
N ASP A 477 1.26 5.69 10.56
CA ASP A 477 0.33 4.56 10.74
C ASP A 477 0.02 3.80 9.43
N PHE A 478 0.68 4.14 8.32
CA PHE A 478 0.58 3.40 7.07
C PHE A 478 1.97 3.20 6.44
N ASN A 479 2.28 1.94 6.13
CA ASN A 479 3.52 1.57 5.44
C ASN A 479 3.33 1.61 3.92
N PHE A 480 3.92 2.61 3.27
CA PHE A 480 3.85 2.80 1.82
C PHE A 480 4.67 1.79 1.01
N ASP A 481 5.61 1.05 1.62
CA ASP A 481 6.38 0.00 0.96
C ASP A 481 5.60 -1.30 0.74
N VAL A 482 4.44 -1.44 1.40
CA VAL A 482 3.60 -2.64 1.31
C VAL A 482 3.15 -2.88 -0.14
N LYS A 483 3.30 -4.14 -0.60
CA LYS A 483 2.93 -4.54 -1.97
C LYS A 483 1.53 -5.14 -2.05
N SER A 484 0.99 -5.61 -0.94
CA SER A 484 -0.34 -6.20 -0.85
C SER A 484 -0.90 -6.07 0.55
N ILE A 485 -2.19 -5.81 0.68
CA ILE A 485 -2.89 -5.73 1.96
C ILE A 485 -3.85 -6.91 2.07
N ALA A 486 -3.79 -7.64 3.18
CA ALA A 486 -4.69 -8.77 3.43
C ALA A 486 -6.12 -8.27 3.71
N TYR A 487 -7.14 -9.03 3.28
CA TYR A 487 -8.53 -8.68 3.55
C TYR A 487 -8.85 -8.53 5.05
N SER A 488 -8.15 -9.23 5.95
CA SER A 488 -8.33 -9.07 7.40
C SER A 488 -8.04 -7.63 7.87
N GLN A 489 -7.02 -6.99 7.28
CA GLN A 489 -6.70 -5.60 7.57
C GLN A 489 -7.73 -4.65 6.97
N ILE A 490 -8.17 -4.92 5.74
CA ILE A 490 -9.24 -4.15 5.10
C ILE A 490 -10.51 -4.23 5.95
N SER A 491 -10.87 -5.42 6.42
CA SER A 491 -11.99 -5.61 7.34
C SER A 491 -11.80 -4.82 8.63
N ALA A 492 -10.59 -4.75 9.20
CA ALA A 492 -10.34 -3.91 10.37
C ALA A 492 -10.58 -2.42 10.08
N TRP A 493 -10.12 -1.92 8.92
CA TRP A 493 -10.36 -0.54 8.46
C TRP A 493 -11.84 -0.23 8.24
N LEU A 494 -12.57 -1.14 7.60
CA LEU A 494 -14.00 -1.01 7.35
C LEU A 494 -14.81 -0.92 8.65
N ASN A 495 -14.34 -1.56 9.72
CA ASN A 495 -14.99 -1.57 11.04
C ASN A 495 -14.44 -0.52 12.01
N ALA A 496 -13.37 0.19 11.68
CA ALA A 496 -12.78 1.20 12.54
C ALA A 496 -13.72 2.41 12.67
N SER A 497 -13.71 3.09 13.81
CA SER A 497 -14.57 4.24 14.12
C SER A 497 -13.75 5.45 14.51
#